data_AF-A0A662URP0-F1
#
_entry.id   AF-A0A662URP0-F1
#
_cell.length_a   1.000
_cell.length_b   1.000
_cell.length_c   1.000
_cell.angle_alpha   90.00
_cell.angle_beta   90.00
_cell.angle_gamma   90.00
#
_symmetry.space_group_name_H-M   'P 1'
#
loop_
_entity.id
_entity.type
_entity.pdbx_description
1 polymer ?
#
loop_
_entity_poly.entity_id
_entity_poly.type
_entity_poly.pdbx_seq_one_letter_code
_entity_poly.pdbx_strand_id
1 'polypeptide(L)'
;IAPARGFRHDTGVTDRIVNQLLAEMDGIQTLRNVVVIGATNRADILDPALLRPGRFDRIIYVPPPDRGARLEILKVHTRRVPLSSDVDLPRIAELTEGYSGADIEALVREAVILALRERFEPRPISMKHFLTALKIVKPSLTRDVMERYRRTYEELKKMVI
;
A
#
# COMPACT_ATOMS: atom_id res chain seq x y z
N ILE A 1 1.69 -14.80 -7.46
CA ILE A 1 0.81 -15.98 -7.55
C ILE A 1 0.48 -16.31 -9.01
N ALA A 2 0.42 -15.32 -9.91
CA ALA A 2 0.31 -15.61 -11.34
C ALA A 2 1.33 -14.82 -12.17
N PRO A 3 2.61 -15.21 -12.14
CA PRO A 3 3.60 -14.57 -12.97
C PRO A 3 3.43 -14.97 -14.45
N ALA A 4 3.92 -14.15 -15.37
CA ALA A 4 4.01 -14.52 -16.78
C ALA A 4 4.82 -15.81 -16.97
N ARG A 5 4.47 -16.60 -18.00
CA ARG A 5 5.15 -17.86 -18.29
C ARG A 5 6.66 -17.66 -18.47
N GLY A 6 7.45 -18.56 -17.89
CA GLY A 6 8.93 -18.50 -17.96
C GLY A 6 9.58 -17.51 -17.00
N PHE A 7 8.80 -16.75 -16.20
CA PHE A 7 9.36 -15.81 -15.22
C PHE A 7 10.08 -16.50 -14.03
N ARG A 8 9.79 -17.77 -13.78
CA ARG A 8 10.50 -18.63 -12.82
C ARG A 8 10.80 -19.99 -13.45
N HIS A 9 12.03 -20.47 -13.30
CA HIS A 9 12.38 -21.89 -13.55
C HIS A 9 11.83 -22.75 -12.42
N ASP A 10 10.51 -22.94 -12.42
CA ASP A 10 9.82 -23.87 -11.53
C ASP A 10 9.41 -25.12 -12.32
N THR A 11 9.03 -26.18 -11.61
CA THR A 11 8.65 -27.51 -12.14
C THR A 11 7.34 -27.54 -12.96
N GLY A 12 6.94 -26.41 -13.56
CA GLY A 12 5.67 -26.22 -14.27
C GLY A 12 4.43 -26.17 -13.37
N VAL A 13 4.60 -26.29 -12.05
CA VAL A 13 3.50 -26.19 -11.06
C VAL A 13 2.85 -24.82 -11.12
N THR A 14 3.66 -23.75 -11.13
CA THR A 14 3.16 -22.37 -11.21
C THR A 14 2.30 -22.15 -12.46
N ASP A 15 2.73 -22.63 -13.63
CA ASP A 15 1.97 -22.48 -14.88
C ASP A 15 0.63 -23.22 -14.83
N ARG A 16 0.58 -24.42 -14.22
CA ARG A 16 -0.67 -25.16 -14.02
C ARG A 16 -1.64 -24.40 -13.13
N ILE A 17 -1.17 -23.80 -12.05
CA ILE A 17 -1.99 -22.99 -11.13
C ILE A 17 -2.55 -21.76 -11.87
N VAL A 18 -1.75 -21.09 -12.70
CA VAL A 18 -2.22 -19.95 -13.50
C VAL A 18 -3.30 -20.37 -14.49
N ASN A 19 -3.09 -21.48 -15.22
CA ASN A 19 -4.10 -21.98 -16.16
C ASN A 19 -5.40 -22.38 -15.45
N GLN A 20 -5.32 -23.01 -14.27
CA GLN A 20 -6.52 -23.33 -13.49
C GLN A 20 -7.24 -22.05 -13.05
N LEU A 21 -6.51 -21.05 -12.54
CA LEU A 21 -7.10 -19.77 -12.16
C LEU A 21 -7.84 -19.11 -13.34
N LEU A 22 -7.26 -19.15 -14.54
CA LEU A 22 -7.91 -18.60 -15.74
C LEU A 22 -9.21 -19.35 -16.08
N ALA A 23 -9.21 -20.68 -15.97
CA ALA A 23 -10.41 -21.50 -16.20
C ALA A 23 -11.52 -21.18 -15.19
N GLU A 24 -11.18 -21.03 -13.91
CA GLU A 24 -12.15 -20.63 -12.87
C GLU A 24 -12.69 -19.21 -13.12
N MET A 25 -11.83 -18.27 -13.52
CA MET A 25 -12.26 -16.90 -13.84
C MET A 25 -13.25 -16.86 -15.00
N ASP A 26 -13.04 -17.66 -16.05
CA ASP A 26 -13.97 -17.77 -17.18
C ASP A 26 -15.32 -18.37 -16.74
N GLY A 27 -15.31 -19.30 -15.77
CA GLY A 27 -16.53 -19.84 -15.15
C GLY A 27 -17.29 -18.81 -14.32
N ILE A 28 -16.58 -17.98 -13.54
CA ILE A 28 -17.17 -16.94 -12.67
C ILE A 28 -17.95 -15.88 -13.46
N GLN A 29 -17.58 -15.57 -14.70
CA GLN A 29 -18.29 -14.60 -15.54
C GLN A 29 -19.79 -14.92 -15.68
N THR A 30 -20.17 -16.19 -15.59
CA THR A 30 -21.57 -16.63 -15.69
C THR A 30 -22.39 -16.42 -14.40
N LEU A 31 -21.71 -16.17 -13.27
CA LEU A 31 -22.31 -15.98 -11.95
C LEU A 31 -22.67 -14.51 -11.72
N ARG A 32 -23.96 -14.21 -11.48
CA ARG A 32 -24.45 -12.83 -11.33
C ARG A 32 -24.13 -12.16 -9.99
N ASN A 33 -23.63 -12.90 -9.00
CA ASN A 33 -23.50 -12.44 -7.60
C ASN A 33 -22.07 -12.56 -7.05
N VAL A 34 -21.06 -12.70 -7.91
CA VAL A 34 -19.66 -12.85 -7.49
C VAL A 34 -18.83 -11.71 -8.07
N VAL A 35 -18.02 -11.08 -7.22
CA VAL A 35 -17.04 -10.05 -7.62
C VAL A 35 -15.67 -10.52 -7.20
N VAL A 36 -14.70 -10.48 -8.12
CA VAL A 36 -13.31 -10.85 -7.86
C VAL A 36 -12.45 -9.59 -7.83
N ILE A 37 -11.72 -9.38 -6.73
CA ILE A 37 -10.81 -8.26 -6.56
C ILE A 37 -9.39 -8.80 -6.37
N GLY A 38 -8.46 -8.35 -7.21
CA GLY A 38 -7.03 -8.63 -7.09
C GLY A 38 -6.26 -7.40 -6.60
N ALA A 39 -5.24 -7.62 -5.77
CA ALA A 39 -4.30 -6.58 -5.33
C ALA A 39 -2.85 -7.03 -5.56
N THR A 40 -2.01 -6.16 -6.13
CA THR A 40 -0.60 -6.48 -6.39
C THR A 40 0.28 -5.22 -6.33
N ASN A 41 1.46 -5.37 -5.72
CA ASN A 41 2.53 -4.36 -5.78
C ASN A 41 3.56 -4.68 -6.90
N ARG A 42 3.34 -5.77 -7.65
CA ARG A 42 4.20 -6.27 -8.71
C ARG A 42 3.36 -6.61 -9.94
N ALA A 43 2.82 -5.56 -10.54
CA ALA A 43 2.06 -5.65 -11.77
C ALA A 43 2.93 -6.05 -12.98
N ASP A 44 4.22 -5.69 -12.94
CA ASP A 44 5.23 -5.95 -13.98
C ASP A 44 5.42 -7.43 -14.32
N ILE A 45 5.08 -8.32 -13.39
CA ILE A 45 5.30 -9.76 -13.55
C ILE A 45 4.01 -10.52 -13.86
N LEU A 46 2.84 -9.85 -13.85
CA LEU A 46 1.54 -10.50 -13.97
C LEU A 46 1.37 -11.15 -15.34
N ASP A 47 0.75 -12.34 -15.40
CA ASP A 47 0.37 -12.94 -16.68
C ASP A 47 -0.66 -12.06 -17.42
N PRO A 48 -0.38 -11.56 -18.64
CA PRO A 48 -1.30 -10.70 -19.38
C PRO A 48 -2.65 -11.36 -19.69
N ALA A 49 -2.75 -12.69 -19.71
CA ALA A 49 -4.01 -13.40 -19.92
C ALA A 49 -5.05 -13.07 -18.84
N LEU A 50 -4.61 -12.70 -17.62
CA LEU A 50 -5.50 -12.29 -16.53
C LEU A 50 -6.17 -10.94 -16.76
N LEU A 51 -5.61 -10.10 -17.64
CA LEU A 51 -6.07 -8.73 -17.91
C LEU A 51 -7.04 -8.65 -19.10
N ARG A 52 -7.35 -9.78 -19.74
CA ARG A 52 -8.28 -9.83 -20.86
C ARG A 52 -9.72 -9.51 -20.42
N PRO A 53 -10.56 -8.97 -21.33
CA PRO A 53 -11.97 -8.69 -21.04
C PRO A 53 -12.69 -9.85 -20.36
N GLY A 54 -13.48 -9.53 -19.33
CA GLY A 54 -14.22 -10.47 -18.49
C GLY A 54 -13.42 -11.11 -17.35
N ARG A 55 -12.12 -10.85 -17.23
CA ARG A 55 -11.29 -11.30 -16.09
C ARG A 55 -10.98 -10.12 -15.17
N PHE A 56 -9.71 -9.73 -15.02
CA PHE A 56 -9.34 -8.48 -14.34
C PHE A 56 -9.30 -7.32 -15.34
N ASP A 57 -10.46 -7.01 -15.92
CA ASP A 57 -10.62 -5.97 -16.95
C ASP A 57 -10.87 -4.56 -16.38
N ARG A 58 -10.87 -4.41 -15.05
CA ARG A 58 -10.91 -3.14 -14.34
C ARG A 58 -9.64 -2.96 -13.51
N ILE A 59 -8.79 -2.04 -13.92
CA ILE A 59 -7.56 -1.69 -13.18
C ILE A 59 -7.77 -0.37 -12.43
N ILE A 60 -7.54 -0.40 -11.12
CA ILE A 60 -7.59 0.78 -10.25
C ILE A 60 -6.17 1.05 -9.75
N TYR A 61 -5.63 2.22 -10.12
CA TYR A 61 -4.36 2.68 -9.57
C TYR A 61 -4.57 3.33 -8.21
N VAL A 62 -3.82 2.87 -7.21
CA VAL A 62 -3.79 3.46 -5.87
C VAL A 62 -2.53 4.31 -5.75
N PRO A 63 -2.61 5.65 -5.86
CA PRO A 63 -1.45 6.50 -5.77
C PRO A 63 -0.91 6.59 -4.34
N PRO A 64 0.36 7.00 -4.16
CA PRO A 64 0.87 7.49 -2.88
C PRO A 64 -0.05 8.54 -2.25
N PRO A 65 -0.19 8.57 -0.92
CA PRO A 65 -1.08 9.51 -0.26
C PRO A 65 -0.55 10.95 -0.38
N ASP A 66 -1.43 11.86 -0.79
CA ASP A 66 -1.16 13.30 -0.74
C ASP A 66 -1.19 13.82 0.72
N ARG A 67 -0.93 15.12 0.92
CA ARG A 67 -0.94 15.73 2.26
C ARG A 67 -2.26 15.53 3.00
N GLY A 68 -3.39 15.65 2.31
CA GLY A 68 -4.72 15.49 2.90
C GLY A 68 -4.97 14.04 3.32
N ALA A 69 -4.66 13.09 2.44
CA ALA A 69 -4.73 11.66 2.74
C ALA A 69 -3.82 11.29 3.91
N ARG A 70 -2.58 11.80 3.97
CA ARG A 70 -1.67 11.57 5.11
C ARG A 70 -2.23 12.12 6.41
N LEU A 71 -2.88 13.29 6.40
CA LEU A 71 -3.57 13.82 7.57
C LEU A 71 -4.69 12.90 8.04
N GLU A 72 -5.51 12.38 7.14
CA GLU A 72 -6.56 11.42 7.50
C GLU A 72 -5.98 10.12 8.05
N ILE A 73 -4.93 9.58 7.44
CA ILE A 73 -4.22 8.39 7.93
C ILE A 73 -3.66 8.65 9.34
N LEU A 74 -3.02 9.80 9.58
CA LEU A 74 -2.56 10.21 10.91
C LEU A 74 -3.73 10.24 11.92
N LYS A 75 -4.88 10.82 11.57
CA LYS A 75 -6.07 10.83 12.43
C LYS A 75 -6.58 9.42 12.74
N VAL A 76 -6.54 8.50 11.76
CA VAL A 76 -6.91 7.09 12.00
C VAL A 76 -5.98 6.45 13.02
N HIS A 77 -4.67 6.54 12.83
CA HIS A 77 -3.70 5.87 13.70
C HIS A 77 -3.54 6.56 15.06
N THR A 78 -3.90 7.83 15.19
CA THR A 78 -3.87 8.56 16.48
C THR A 78 -5.20 8.56 17.23
N ARG A 79 -6.29 8.03 16.66
CA ARG A 79 -7.65 8.08 17.23
C ARG A 79 -7.77 7.54 18.65
N ARG A 80 -6.98 6.52 18.99
CA ARG A 80 -6.97 5.86 20.32
C ARG A 80 -5.69 6.15 21.10
N VAL A 81 -4.90 7.10 20.63
CA VAL A 81 -3.63 7.47 21.22
C VAL A 81 -3.86 8.75 22.04
N PRO A 82 -3.50 8.78 23.33
CA PRO A 82 -3.62 10.01 24.10
C PRO A 82 -2.61 11.01 23.57
N LEU A 83 -3.07 12.05 22.87
CA LEU A 83 -2.21 13.12 22.37
C LEU A 83 -2.19 14.28 23.37
N SER A 84 -1.03 14.90 23.53
CA SER A 84 -0.90 16.16 24.25
C SER A 84 -1.42 17.32 23.40
N SER A 85 -1.78 18.44 24.03
CA SER A 85 -2.38 19.60 23.36
C SER A 85 -1.45 20.31 22.38
N ASP A 86 -0.14 20.03 22.44
CA ASP A 86 0.88 20.58 21.54
C ASP A 86 1.02 19.81 20.22
N VAL A 87 0.30 18.69 20.03
CA VAL A 87 0.40 17.88 18.81
C VAL A 87 -0.38 18.51 17.65
N ASP A 88 0.35 18.88 16.60
CA ASP A 88 -0.20 19.40 15.34
C ASP A 88 -0.11 18.33 14.24
N LEU A 89 -1.21 17.58 14.03
CA LEU A 89 -1.29 16.56 12.97
C LEU A 89 -1.17 17.16 11.55
N PRO A 90 -1.81 18.29 11.21
CA PRO A 90 -1.55 18.99 9.95
C PRO A 90 -0.06 19.26 9.70
N ARG A 91 0.69 19.70 10.71
CA ARG A 91 2.13 19.91 10.60
C ARG A 91 2.89 18.61 10.38
N ILE A 92 2.52 17.53 11.06
CA ILE A 92 3.14 16.21 10.82
C ILE A 92 2.84 15.72 9.38
N ALA A 93 1.64 15.96 8.86
CA ALA A 93 1.28 15.62 7.48
C ALA A 93 2.14 16.35 6.42
N GLU A 94 2.57 17.57 6.72
CA GLU A 94 3.54 18.31 5.89
C GLU A 94 4.94 17.68 5.92
N LEU A 95 5.40 17.27 7.11
CA LEU A 95 6.73 16.70 7.32
C LEU A 95 6.87 15.25 6.83
N THR A 96 5.78 14.62 6.42
CA THR A 96 5.71 13.20 6.02
C THR A 96 5.57 13.02 4.50
N GLU A 97 6.10 13.95 3.70
CA GLU A 97 6.17 13.75 2.25
C GLU A 97 6.94 12.46 1.90
N GLY A 98 6.40 11.67 0.96
CA GLY A 98 6.96 10.36 0.59
C GLY A 98 6.64 9.21 1.56
N TYR A 99 5.84 9.45 2.61
CA TYR A 99 5.40 8.37 3.50
C TYR A 99 4.22 7.60 2.87
N SER A 100 4.28 6.28 2.96
CA SER A 100 3.12 5.40 2.76
C SER A 100 2.22 5.39 4.00
N GLY A 101 1.04 4.76 3.90
CA GLY A 101 0.20 4.54 5.08
C GLY A 101 0.90 3.72 6.17
N ALA A 102 1.69 2.72 5.77
CA ALA A 102 2.47 1.90 6.70
C ALA A 102 3.59 2.70 7.38
N ASP A 103 4.22 3.65 6.67
CA ASP A 103 5.23 4.52 7.28
C ASP A 103 4.62 5.44 8.34
N ILE A 104 3.40 5.96 8.08
CA ILE A 104 2.69 6.79 9.05
C ILE A 104 2.28 5.98 10.29
N GLU A 105 1.78 4.76 10.10
CA GLU A 105 1.52 3.85 11.22
C GLU A 105 2.78 3.60 12.04
N ALA A 106 3.90 3.30 11.37
CA ALA A 106 5.19 3.10 12.01
C ALA A 106 5.66 4.35 12.76
N LEU A 107 5.47 5.54 12.19
CA LEU A 107 5.79 6.82 12.81
C LEU A 107 5.00 7.03 14.12
N VAL A 108 3.69 6.81 14.10
CA VAL A 108 2.83 6.95 15.29
C VAL A 108 3.26 5.96 16.37
N ARG A 109 3.49 4.70 16.00
CA ARG A 109 3.97 3.66 16.91
C ARG A 109 5.33 4.01 17.52
N GLU A 110 6.27 4.51 16.73
CA GLU A 110 7.59 4.93 17.24
C GLU A 110 7.46 6.10 18.22
N ALA A 111 6.58 7.08 17.95
CA ALA A 111 6.30 8.16 18.89
C ALA A 111 5.73 7.65 20.22
N VAL A 112 4.88 6.62 20.20
CA VAL A 112 4.37 5.93 21.42
C VAL A 112 5.52 5.29 22.20
N ILE A 113 6.39 4.54 21.51
CA ILE A 113 7.53 3.87 22.14
C ILE A 113 8.48 4.89 22.78
N LEU A 114 8.76 5.99 22.10
CA LEU A 114 9.60 7.07 22.61
C LEU A 114 9.00 7.72 23.87
N ALA A 115 7.69 7.96 23.88
CA ALA A 115 6.99 8.49 25.06
C ALA A 115 7.09 7.53 26.26
N LEU A 116 6.89 6.22 26.03
CA LEU A 116 7.01 5.18 27.07
C LEU A 116 8.44 5.01 27.58
N ARG A 117 9.45 5.25 26.75
CA ARG A 117 10.87 5.17 27.15
C ARG A 117 11.31 6.35 27.99
N GLU A 118 10.75 7.54 27.78
CA GLU A 118 11.09 8.72 28.57
C GLU A 118 10.67 8.56 30.03
N ARG A 119 9.48 8.00 30.25
CA ARG A 119 8.97 7.64 31.58
C ARG A 119 8.14 6.37 31.44
N PHE A 120 8.37 5.40 32.32
CA PHE A 120 7.61 4.13 32.38
C PHE A 120 6.15 4.30 32.83
N GLU A 121 5.55 5.48 32.65
CA GLU A 121 4.17 5.81 32.99
C GLU A 121 3.41 6.25 31.73
N PRO A 122 2.14 5.83 31.55
CA PRO A 122 1.32 6.27 30.43
C PRO A 122 1.07 7.79 30.52
N ARG A 123 1.58 8.55 29.56
CA ARG A 123 1.29 9.98 29.39
C ARG A 123 0.86 10.30 27.97
N PRO A 124 0.17 11.44 27.78
CA PRO A 124 -0.12 11.95 26.45
C PRO A 124 1.16 12.14 25.63
N ILE A 125 1.13 11.73 24.38
CA ILE A 125 2.24 11.85 23.44
C ILE A 125 2.30 13.29 22.96
N SER A 126 3.40 13.97 23.23
CA SER A 126 3.69 15.33 22.78
C SER A 126 4.36 15.38 21.41
N MET A 127 4.41 16.58 20.82
CA MET A 127 4.99 16.85 19.50
C MET A 127 6.47 16.46 19.42
N LYS A 128 7.23 16.60 20.52
CA LYS A 128 8.65 16.20 20.57
C LYS A 128 8.88 14.73 20.22
N HIS A 129 7.94 13.83 20.57
CA HIS A 129 8.06 12.41 20.28
C HIS A 129 7.88 12.16 18.78
N PHE A 130 6.92 12.82 18.14
CA PHE A 130 6.74 12.76 16.69
C PHE A 130 7.95 13.33 15.94
N LEU A 131 8.49 14.47 16.37
CA LEU A 131 9.70 15.05 15.77
C LEU A 131 10.92 14.14 15.89
N THR A 132 11.02 13.36 16.97
CA THR A 132 12.08 12.37 17.16
C THR A 132 11.82 11.12 16.33
N ALA A 133 10.58 10.65 16.27
CA ALA A 133 10.16 9.52 15.44
C ALA A 133 10.39 9.78 13.95
N LEU A 134 10.16 11.00 13.45
CA LEU A 134 10.46 11.42 12.07
C LEU A 134 11.95 11.31 11.70
N LYS A 135 12.85 11.31 12.69
CA LYS A 135 14.28 11.09 12.45
C LYS A 135 14.61 9.61 12.28
N ILE A 136 13.82 8.72 12.89
CA ILE A 136 14.02 7.28 12.93
C ILE A 136 13.31 6.61 11.75
N VAL A 137 12.01 6.89 11.58
CA VAL A 137 11.20 6.39 10.47
C VAL A 137 11.50 7.24 9.25
N LYS A 138 11.86 6.61 8.13
CA LYS A 138 12.15 7.28 6.87
C LYS A 138 11.06 6.97 5.84
N PRO A 139 10.80 7.87 4.88
CA PRO A 139 9.82 7.62 3.84
C PRO A 139 10.23 6.41 2.99
N SER A 140 9.28 5.50 2.73
CA SER A 140 9.51 4.35 1.85
C SER A 140 9.22 4.64 0.37
N LEU A 141 8.42 5.67 0.07
CA LEU A 141 8.05 6.04 -1.30
C LEU A 141 9.00 7.10 -1.85
N THR A 142 10.13 6.65 -2.38
CA THR A 142 11.07 7.52 -3.10
C THR A 142 10.51 7.93 -4.47
N ARG A 143 11.07 8.99 -5.06
CA ARG A 143 10.68 9.45 -6.41
C ARG A 143 10.77 8.33 -7.45
N ASP A 144 11.88 7.58 -7.45
CA ASP A 144 12.10 6.48 -8.38
C ASP A 144 11.04 5.36 -8.24
N VAL A 145 10.65 5.04 -7.00
CA VAL A 145 9.60 4.04 -6.73
C VAL A 145 8.26 4.52 -7.25
N MET A 146 7.91 5.78 -7.01
CA MET A 146 6.65 6.38 -7.49
C MET A 146 6.60 6.46 -9.03
N GLU A 147 7.70 6.82 -9.66
CA GLU A 147 7.82 6.83 -11.13
C GLU A 147 7.69 5.43 -11.72
N ARG A 148 8.32 4.43 -11.09
CA ARG A 148 8.17 3.03 -11.48
C ARG A 148 6.71 2.59 -11.41
N TYR A 149 6.01 2.84 -10.30
CA TYR A 149 4.60 2.47 -10.16
C TYR A 149 3.71 3.15 -11.21
N ARG A 150 3.94 4.44 -11.47
CA ARG A 150 3.22 5.16 -12.52
C ARG A 150 3.48 4.54 -13.89
N ARG A 151 4.74 4.26 -14.24
CA ARG A 151 5.09 3.64 -15.54
C ARG A 151 4.43 2.27 -15.69
N THR A 152 4.53 1.40 -14.68
CA THR A 152 3.91 0.07 -14.72
C THR A 152 2.40 0.17 -14.87
N TYR A 153 1.74 1.15 -14.23
CA TYR A 153 0.31 1.38 -14.42
C TYR A 153 -0.04 1.82 -15.85
N GLU A 154 0.71 2.76 -16.44
CA GLU A 154 0.47 3.19 -17.83
C GLU A 154 0.67 2.05 -18.83
N GLU A 155 1.63 1.16 -18.58
CA GLU A 155 1.84 -0.05 -19.39
C GLU A 155 0.66 -1.02 -19.25
N LEU A 156 0.22 -1.31 -18.03
CA LEU A 156 -0.94 -2.15 -17.78
C LEU A 156 -2.22 -1.60 -18.43
N LYS A 157 -2.44 -0.29 -18.35
CA LYS A 157 -3.62 0.37 -18.91
C LYS A 157 -3.72 0.17 -20.43
N LYS A 158 -2.59 0.11 -21.14
CA LYS A 158 -2.54 -0.18 -22.58
C LYS A 158 -2.93 -1.63 -22.92
N MET A 159 -2.82 -2.56 -21.97
CA MET A 159 -3.13 -3.99 -22.18
C MET A 159 -4.60 -4.34 -21.94
N VAL A 160 -5.36 -3.45 -21.30
CA VAL A 160 -6.79 -3.63 -20.97
C VAL A 160 -7.72 -2.98 -22.01
N ILE A 161 -7.17 -2.20 -22.93
CA ILE A 161 -7.89 -1.55 -24.04
C ILE A 161 -7.95 -2.48 -25.26
#